data_AF-A0A5N6E625-F1
#
_entry.id   AF-A0A5N6E625-F1
#
_cell.length_a   1.000
_cell.length_b   1.000
_cell.length_c   1.000
_cell.angle_alpha   90.00
_cell.angle_beta   90.00
_cell.angle_gamma   90.00
#
_symmetry.space_group_name_H-M   'P 1'
#
loop_
_entity.id
_entity.type
_entity.pdbx_description
1 polymer ?
#
loop_
_entity_poly.entity_id
_entity_poly.type
_entity_poly.pdbx_seq_one_letter_code
_entity_poly.pdbx_strand_id
1 'polypeptide(L)'
;MEPGKDVNDGVQYIRRRELYTDLQKRIEYLHAFLNISGPSIPTLSHRLYEKLLQFDITARALRTRTTATDMHVEDFFTIDSPHVERRKIFWKWYLYKLCSDPSRIEYWDYLDKVGIHSYECLSWLYTRSVL
;
A
#
# COMPACT_ATOMS: atom_id res chain seq x y z
N MET A 1 -30.67 -17.46 -9.90
CA MET A 1 -30.05 -17.73 -11.22
C MET A 1 -28.74 -16.98 -11.24
N GLU A 2 -27.64 -17.65 -10.85
CA GLU A 2 -26.30 -17.05 -10.85
C GLU A 2 -25.59 -17.50 -12.15
N PRO A 3 -25.24 -16.58 -13.06
CA PRO A 3 -24.60 -16.95 -14.32
C PRO A 3 -23.08 -17.02 -14.17
N GLY A 4 -22.48 -18.06 -14.77
CA GLY A 4 -21.10 -18.01 -15.27
C GLY A 4 -20.03 -18.54 -14.33
N LYS A 5 -20.12 -19.82 -13.97
CA LYS A 5 -19.00 -20.56 -13.37
C LYS A 5 -18.23 -21.28 -14.47
N ASP A 6 -17.38 -20.55 -15.20
CA ASP A 6 -16.26 -21.13 -15.96
C ASP A 6 -15.39 -20.02 -16.56
N VAL A 7 -14.18 -19.80 -16.04
CA VAL A 7 -12.95 -19.39 -16.77
C VAL A 7 -11.73 -19.55 -15.81
N ASN A 8 -10.79 -20.42 -16.22
CA ASN A 8 -9.45 -20.68 -15.66
C ASN A 8 -9.36 -21.34 -14.27
N ASP A 9 -8.92 -22.61 -14.24
CA ASP A 9 -8.76 -23.50 -13.08
C ASP A 9 -7.71 -23.04 -12.03
N GLY A 10 -7.25 -21.79 -12.12
CA GLY A 10 -6.32 -21.15 -11.19
C GLY A 10 -6.55 -19.66 -10.97
N VAL A 11 -7.56 -19.05 -11.62
CA VAL A 11 -7.87 -17.61 -11.45
C VAL A 11 -8.96 -17.47 -10.39
N GLN A 12 -8.61 -16.87 -9.26
CA GLN A 12 -9.58 -16.59 -8.20
C GLN A 12 -10.43 -15.37 -8.58
N TYR A 13 -11.73 -15.57 -8.74
CA TYR A 13 -12.67 -14.48 -8.98
C TYR A 13 -12.95 -13.70 -7.70
N ILE A 14 -12.82 -12.37 -7.75
CA ILE A 14 -13.12 -11.45 -6.66
C ILE A 14 -13.88 -10.27 -7.22
N ARG A 15 -15.00 -9.90 -6.60
CA ARG A 15 -15.80 -8.77 -7.11
C ARG A 15 -15.09 -7.47 -6.77
N ARG A 16 -14.94 -6.60 -7.79
CA ARG A 16 -14.37 -5.26 -7.61
C ARG A 16 -14.99 -4.51 -6.43
N ARG A 17 -16.33 -4.58 -6.28
CA ARG A 17 -17.05 -3.92 -5.19
C ARG A 17 -16.57 -4.39 -3.81
N GLU A 18 -16.35 -5.69 -3.62
CA GLU A 18 -15.93 -6.27 -2.34
C GLU A 18 -14.58 -5.72 -1.90
N LEU A 19 -13.65 -5.51 -2.84
CA LEU A 19 -12.37 -4.89 -2.52
C LEU A 19 -12.50 -3.49 -1.94
N TYR A 20 -13.57 -2.75 -2.24
CA TYR A 20 -13.77 -1.39 -1.73
C TYR A 20 -14.72 -1.30 -0.53
N THR A 21 -15.68 -2.23 -0.42
CA THR A 21 -16.74 -2.16 0.61
C THR A 21 -16.56 -3.13 1.76
N ASP A 22 -15.74 -4.17 1.60
CA ASP A 22 -15.55 -5.22 2.61
C ASP A 22 -14.07 -5.32 2.97
N LEU A 23 -13.74 -4.89 4.20
CA LEU A 23 -12.36 -4.92 4.70
C LEU A 23 -11.84 -6.35 4.79
N GLN A 24 -12.65 -7.30 5.24
CA GLN A 24 -12.23 -8.69 5.38
C GLN A 24 -11.89 -9.29 4.02
N LYS A 25 -12.76 -9.11 3.01
CA LYS A 25 -12.50 -9.59 1.63
C LYS A 25 -11.25 -8.96 1.03
N ARG A 26 -11.00 -7.67 1.28
CA ARG A 26 -9.77 -7.00 0.86
C ARG A 26 -8.54 -7.63 1.50
N ILE A 27 -8.61 -7.96 2.79
CA ILE A 27 -7.50 -8.56 3.52
C ILE A 27 -7.26 -10.00 3.08
N GLU A 28 -8.31 -10.81 2.91
CA GLU A 28 -8.23 -12.17 2.32
C GLU A 28 -7.53 -12.14 0.95
N TYR A 29 -7.92 -11.20 0.09
CA TYR A 29 -7.26 -10.97 -1.20
C TYR A 29 -5.78 -10.62 -1.05
N LEU A 30 -5.44 -9.67 -0.17
CA LEU A 30 -4.06 -9.23 0.01
C LEU A 30 -3.18 -10.36 0.54
N HIS A 31 -3.66 -11.19 1.46
CA HIS A 31 -2.93 -12.36 1.94
C HIS A 31 -2.65 -13.35 0.80
N ALA A 32 -3.67 -13.68 0.02
CA ALA A 32 -3.53 -14.59 -1.12
C ALA A 32 -2.60 -14.04 -2.20
N PHE A 33 -2.70 -12.74 -2.51
CA PHE A 33 -1.90 -12.07 -3.54
C PHE A 33 -0.44 -11.92 -3.13
N LEU A 34 -0.19 -11.48 -1.91
CA LEU A 34 1.16 -11.22 -1.43
C LEU A 34 1.90 -12.53 -1.20
N ASN A 35 1.25 -13.53 -0.60
CA ASN A 35 1.87 -14.81 -0.23
C ASN A 35 3.25 -14.60 0.46
N ILE A 36 3.37 -13.54 1.25
CA ILE A 36 4.63 -13.12 1.86
C ILE A 36 4.76 -13.83 3.20
N SER A 37 5.85 -14.58 3.37
CA SER A 37 6.29 -15.01 4.70
C SER A 37 7.00 -13.84 5.41
N GLY A 38 6.66 -13.62 6.68
CA GLY A 38 7.18 -12.51 7.51
C GLY A 38 8.69 -12.22 7.40
N PRO A 39 9.58 -13.22 7.30
CA PRO A 39 11.02 -13.01 7.17
C PRO A 39 11.47 -12.22 5.92
N SER A 40 10.68 -12.25 4.84
CA SER A 40 11.04 -11.59 3.57
C SER A 40 10.62 -10.11 3.50
N ILE A 41 9.84 -9.63 4.48
CA ILE A 41 9.30 -8.26 4.52
C ILE A 41 10.38 -7.16 4.46
N PRO A 42 11.48 -7.21 5.24
CA PRO A 42 12.50 -6.16 5.19
C PRO A 42 13.16 -6.04 3.81
N THR A 43 13.49 -7.19 3.20
CA THR A 43 14.11 -7.25 1.87
C THR A 43 13.14 -6.75 0.80
N LEU A 44 11.86 -7.11 0.90
CA LEU A 44 10.84 -6.63 -0.03
C LEU A 44 10.67 -5.11 0.05
N SER A 45 10.55 -4.57 1.27
CA SER A 45 10.43 -3.13 1.50
C SER A 45 11.64 -2.39 0.92
N HIS A 46 12.86 -2.89 1.14
CA HIS A 46 14.06 -2.29 0.58
C HIS A 46 14.04 -2.26 -0.96
N ARG A 47 13.80 -3.41 -1.60
CA ARG A 47 13.75 -3.53 -3.07
C ARG A 47 12.66 -2.68 -3.70
N LEU A 48 11.51 -2.55 -3.04
CA LEU A 48 10.43 -1.68 -3.49
C LEU A 48 10.91 -0.22 -3.56
N TYR A 49 11.57 0.28 -2.52
CA TYR A 49 12.08 1.66 -2.52
C TYR A 49 13.23 1.86 -3.52
N GLU A 50 14.09 0.87 -3.74
CA GLU A 50 15.08 0.94 -4.83
C GLU A 50 14.38 1.14 -6.18
N LYS A 51 13.32 0.38 -6.45
CA LYS A 51 12.54 0.51 -7.69
C LYS A 51 11.80 1.85 -7.79
N LEU A 52 11.21 2.33 -6.71
CA LEU A 52 10.53 3.63 -6.69
C LEU A 52 11.50 4.81 -6.88
N LEU A 53 12.75 4.69 -6.45
CA LEU A 53 13.74 5.74 -6.64
C LEU A 53 14.46 5.64 -8.00
N GLN A 54 14.32 4.51 -8.70
CA GLN A 54 14.87 4.32 -10.04
C GLN A 54 14.15 5.15 -11.12
N PHE A 55 12.86 5.45 -10.93
CA PHE A 55 12.08 6.24 -11.88
C PHE A 55 11.82 7.65 -11.33
N ASP A 56 11.98 8.64 -12.19
CA ASP A 56 11.82 10.07 -11.89
C ASP A 56 10.42 10.40 -11.38
N ILE A 57 9.37 9.85 -12.02
CA ILE A 57 7.97 10.11 -11.66
C ILE A 57 7.65 9.61 -10.25
N THR A 58 8.19 8.45 -9.85
CA THR A 58 7.98 7.89 -8.51
C THR A 58 8.86 8.57 -7.47
N ALA A 59 10.09 8.93 -7.80
CA ALA A 59 10.95 9.74 -6.94
C ALA A 59 10.34 11.13 -6.67
N ARG A 60 9.78 11.76 -7.72
CA ARG A 60 9.01 13.01 -7.64
C ARG A 60 7.78 12.86 -6.76
N ALA A 61 6.97 11.82 -6.97
CA ALA A 61 5.80 11.56 -6.15
C ALA A 61 6.16 11.39 -4.67
N LEU A 62 7.26 10.68 -4.37
CA LEU A 62 7.75 10.51 -3.00
C LEU A 62 8.21 11.82 -2.35
N ARG A 63 8.82 12.72 -3.13
CA ARG A 63 9.37 13.99 -2.66
C ARG A 63 8.31 15.09 -2.52
N THR A 64 7.50 15.27 -3.55
CA THR A 64 6.60 16.42 -3.70
C THR A 64 5.13 16.07 -3.42
N ARG A 65 4.81 14.78 -3.28
CA ARG A 65 3.44 14.25 -3.12
C ARG A 65 2.51 14.55 -4.31
N THR A 66 3.08 14.97 -5.44
CA THR A 66 2.34 15.26 -6.67
C THR A 66 3.17 14.83 -7.88
N THR A 67 2.48 14.52 -8.98
CA THR A 67 3.08 14.31 -10.30
C THR A 67 2.50 15.29 -11.33
N ALA A 68 1.77 16.30 -10.87
CA ALA A 68 1.00 17.21 -11.73
C ALA A 68 1.87 18.22 -12.49
N THR A 69 3.14 18.37 -12.12
CA THR A 69 4.04 19.38 -12.70
C THR A 69 5.38 18.76 -12.97
N ASP A 70 5.99 19.13 -14.10
CA ASP A 70 7.29 18.64 -14.56
C ASP A 70 8.48 19.53 -14.14
N MET A 71 8.27 20.47 -13.21
CA MET A 71 9.35 21.33 -12.72
C MET A 71 10.54 20.50 -12.21
N HIS A 72 11.76 20.98 -12.46
CA HIS A 72 12.96 20.30 -12.01
C HIS A 72 12.97 20.15 -10.48
N VAL A 73 13.34 18.97 -9.98
CA VAL A 73 13.48 18.68 -8.55
C VAL A 73 14.95 18.33 -8.30
N GLU A 74 15.66 19.19 -7.58
CA GLU A 74 17.10 19.05 -7.35
C GLU A 74 17.43 18.00 -6.27
N ASP A 75 16.55 17.87 -5.27
CA ASP A 75 16.81 17.06 -4.08
C ASP A 75 15.89 15.83 -4.00
N PHE A 76 16.08 14.85 -4.88
CA PHE A 76 15.42 13.56 -4.71
C PHE A 76 15.93 12.82 -3.47
N PHE A 77 15.08 11.98 -2.89
CA PHE A 77 15.49 11.13 -1.79
C PHE A 77 16.44 10.03 -2.28
N THR A 78 17.46 9.74 -1.48
CA THR A 78 18.29 8.53 -1.65
C THR A 78 17.72 7.38 -0.85
N ILE A 79 18.14 6.15 -1.18
CA ILE A 79 17.69 4.93 -0.52
C ILE A 79 17.93 4.94 0.99
N ASP A 80 19.02 5.58 1.43
CA ASP A 80 19.43 5.68 2.84
C ASP A 80 19.00 7.01 3.50
N SER A 81 18.22 7.84 2.80
CA SER A 81 17.74 9.10 3.36
C SER A 81 16.83 8.84 4.57
N PRO A 82 16.86 9.69 5.61
CA PRO A 82 16.00 9.52 6.80
C PRO A 82 14.51 9.43 6.47
N HIS A 83 14.08 10.09 5.39
CA HIS A 83 12.70 10.03 4.90
C HIS A 83 12.32 8.65 4.36
N VAL A 84 13.21 8.01 3.59
CA VAL A 84 12.99 6.68 3.03
C VAL A 84 13.07 5.62 4.13
N GLU A 85 14.03 5.72 5.04
CA GLU A 85 14.17 4.79 6.17
C GLU A 85 12.93 4.77 7.08
N ARG A 86 12.38 5.95 7.43
CA ARG A 86 11.12 6.02 8.20
C ARG A 86 9.96 5.34 7.47
N ARG A 87 9.87 5.51 6.15
CA ARG A 87 8.81 4.88 5.35
C ARG A 87 9.01 3.36 5.22
N LYS A 88 10.25 2.88 5.09
CA LYS A 88 10.58 1.45 5.13
C LYS A 88 10.19 0.82 6.46
N ILE A 89 10.44 1.52 7.58
CA ILE A 89 10.03 1.09 8.93
C ILE A 89 8.50 0.99 9.00
N PHE A 90 7.78 2.02 8.55
CA PHE A 90 6.31 1.98 8.50
C PHE A 90 5.80 0.80 7.64
N TRP A 91 6.33 0.64 6.43
CA TRP A 91 5.96 -0.46 5.53
C TRP A 91 6.24 -1.83 6.15
N LYS A 92 7.37 -1.98 6.83
CA LYS A 92 7.73 -3.20 7.55
C LYS A 92 6.70 -3.52 8.64
N TRP A 93 6.35 -2.55 9.47
CA TRP A 93 5.37 -2.74 10.54
C TRP A 93 3.97 -3.02 9.99
N TYR A 94 3.58 -2.30 8.93
CA TYR A 94 2.30 -2.52 8.26
C TYR A 94 2.21 -3.93 7.69
N LEU A 95 3.20 -4.39 6.94
CA LEU A 95 3.22 -5.75 6.39
C LEU A 95 3.31 -6.81 7.48
N TYR A 96 4.08 -6.57 8.55
CA TYR A 96 4.16 -7.51 9.66
C TYR A 96 2.81 -7.67 10.36
N LYS A 97 2.08 -6.56 10.54
CA LYS A 97 0.71 -6.59 11.06
C LYS A 97 -0.25 -7.22 10.07
N LEU A 98 -0.15 -6.91 8.78
CA LEU A 98 -0.99 -7.49 7.74
C LEU A 98 -0.87 -9.02 7.74
N CYS A 99 0.35 -9.55 7.83
CA CYS A 99 0.65 -10.99 7.89
C CYS A 99 0.47 -11.62 9.28
N SER A 100 0.02 -10.87 10.29
CA SER A 100 -0.22 -11.40 11.63
C SER A 100 -1.60 -12.05 11.78
N ASP A 101 -1.84 -12.68 12.93
CA ASP A 101 -3.05 -13.47 13.22
C ASP A 101 -4.34 -12.61 13.17
N PRO A 102 -5.25 -12.86 12.21
CA PRO A 102 -6.48 -12.08 12.05
C PRO A 102 -7.58 -12.47 13.04
N SER A 103 -7.39 -13.49 13.89
CA SER A 103 -8.38 -13.86 14.91
C SER A 103 -8.40 -12.89 16.10
N ARG A 104 -7.40 -12.02 16.21
CA ARG A 104 -7.22 -11.07 17.31
C ARG A 104 -7.83 -9.72 16.98
N ILE A 105 -8.54 -9.11 17.92
CA ILE A 105 -9.17 -7.79 17.69
C ILE A 105 -8.15 -6.69 17.41
N GLU A 106 -6.96 -6.76 18.03
CA GLU A 106 -5.89 -5.79 17.86
C GLU A 106 -5.34 -5.75 16.42
N TYR A 107 -5.56 -6.83 15.64
CA TYR A 107 -5.27 -6.87 14.21
C TYR A 107 -6.16 -5.87 13.46
N TRP A 108 -7.47 -5.97 13.68
CA TRP A 108 -8.47 -5.16 13.01
C TRP A 108 -8.40 -3.70 13.45
N ASP A 109 -8.20 -3.44 14.75
CA ASP A 109 -7.98 -2.09 15.27
C ASP A 109 -6.79 -1.39 14.63
N TYR A 110 -5.69 -2.12 14.40
CA TYR A 110 -4.52 -1.56 13.73
C TYR A 110 -4.81 -1.22 12.27
N LEU A 111 -5.45 -2.13 11.54
CA LEU A 111 -5.78 -1.92 10.13
C LEU A 111 -6.79 -0.78 9.94
N ASP A 112 -7.77 -0.68 10.83
CA ASP A 112 -8.74 0.41 10.82
C ASP A 112 -8.01 1.75 11.02
N LYS A 113 -7.14 1.87 12.04
CA LYS A 113 -6.32 3.08 12.27
C LYS A 113 -5.45 3.47 11.06
N VAL A 114 -4.86 2.50 10.37
CA VAL A 114 -4.06 2.77 9.16
C VAL A 114 -4.95 3.23 8.00
N GLY A 115 -6.13 2.64 7.84
CA GLY A 115 -7.15 3.11 6.91
C GLY A 115 -7.57 4.55 7.20
N ILE A 116 -7.74 4.87 8.48
CA ILE A 116 -8.04 6.20 8.98
C ILE A 116 -7.03 7.25 8.57
N HIS A 117 -5.77 6.99 8.93
CA HIS A 117 -4.69 7.90 8.58
C HIS A 117 -4.58 8.13 7.06
N SER A 118 -4.84 7.11 6.25
CA SER A 118 -4.76 7.19 4.79
C SER A 118 -5.89 8.02 4.19
N TYR A 119 -7.13 7.86 4.66
CA TYR A 119 -8.25 8.66 4.15
C TYR A 119 -8.18 10.11 4.59
N GLU A 120 -7.68 10.40 5.81
CA GLU A 120 -7.53 11.79 6.27
C GLU A 120 -6.45 12.49 5.45
N CYS A 121 -5.33 11.82 5.17
CA CYS A 121 -4.29 12.37 4.29
C CYS A 121 -4.80 12.65 2.87
N LEU A 122 -5.66 11.78 2.31
CA LEU A 122 -6.28 11.99 1.00
C LEU A 122 -7.34 13.10 1.02
N SER A 123 -8.14 13.17 2.08
CA SER A 123 -9.11 14.25 2.30
C SER A 123 -8.40 15.59 2.36
N TRP A 124 -7.34 15.73 3.16
CA TRP A 124 -6.50 16.93 3.24
C TRP A 124 -5.86 17.34 1.90
N LEU A 125 -5.45 16.38 1.06
CA LEU A 125 -4.93 16.66 -0.28
C LEU A 125 -6.04 17.12 -1.25
N TYR A 126 -7.24 16.58 -1.11
CA TYR A 126 -8.40 16.96 -1.92
C TYR A 126 -8.93 18.36 -1.56
N THR A 127 -9.01 18.72 -0.27
CA THR A 127 -9.50 20.05 0.16
C THR A 127 -8.54 21.19 -0.19
N ARG A 128 -7.25 20.91 -0.38
CA ARG A 128 -6.22 21.91 -0.73
C ARG A 128 -5.93 22.04 -2.22
N SER A 129 -6.57 21.21 -3.05
CA SER A 129 -6.49 21.29 -4.51
C SER A 129 -7.63 22.11 -5.12
N VAL A 130 -8.53 22.67 -4.28
CA VAL A 130 -9.72 23.45 -4.69
C VAL A 130 -9.70 24.88 -4.10
N LEU A 131 -8.54 25.33 -3.59
CA LEU A 131 -8.27 26.73 -3.21
C LEU A 131 -6.90 27.14 -3.77
#